data_AF-A0A6S7KSJ5-F1
#
_entry.id   AF-A0A6S7KSJ5-F1
#
_cell.length_a   1.000
_cell.length_b   1.000
_cell.length_c   1.000
_cell.angle_alpha   90.00
_cell.angle_beta   90.00
_cell.angle_gamma   90.00
#
_symmetry.space_group_name_H-M   'P 1'
#
loop_
_entity.id
_entity.type
_entity.pdbx_description
1 polymer ?
#
loop_
_entity_poly.entity_id
_entity_poly.type
_entity_poly.pdbx_seq_one_letter_code
_entity_poly.pdbx_strand_id
1 'polypeptide(L)'
;LAKRKVSKYTYPGKSAEDIEAELRTIKVNSTPSHIIIHAGTNNIPADSAEVCVGKIESLVLKNKSKFPDSKIGVSGITMRQDIEVGQNIKQVNKKLEDFSKNHNVSFIDNSSINNTCLNGSSQVS
;
A
#
# COMPACT_ATOMS: atom_id res chain seq x y z
N LEU A 1 -28.20 5.22 9.35
CA LEU A 1 -26.84 5.37 8.77
C LEU A 1 -26.78 4.63 7.44
N ALA A 2 -26.47 5.31 6.34
CA ALA A 2 -26.22 4.62 5.06
C ALA A 2 -24.97 3.74 5.18
N LYS A 3 -25.05 2.47 4.75
CA LYS A 3 -23.88 1.59 4.69
C LYS A 3 -22.85 2.19 3.72
N ARG A 4 -21.64 2.48 4.22
CA ARG A 4 -20.52 2.88 3.37
C ARG A 4 -20.09 1.67 2.53
N LYS A 5 -20.17 1.81 1.21
CA LYS A 5 -19.74 0.77 0.27
C LYS A 5 -18.21 0.74 0.24
N VAL A 6 -17.62 -0.41 0.55
CA VAL A 6 -16.19 -0.66 0.45
C VAL A 6 -15.98 -1.66 -0.69
N SER A 7 -15.14 -1.29 -1.65
CA SER A 7 -14.69 -2.19 -2.73
C SER A 7 -13.23 -2.55 -2.47
N LYS A 8 -12.88 -3.83 -2.62
CA LYS A 8 -11.49 -4.31 -2.51
C LYS A 8 -11.02 -4.81 -3.87
N TYR A 9 -9.82 -4.42 -4.26
CA TYR A 9 -9.12 -4.91 -5.44
C TYR A 9 -7.79 -5.47 -4.96
N THR A 10 -7.64 -6.79 -5.04
CA THR A 10 -6.48 -7.50 -4.50
C THR A 10 -5.75 -8.20 -5.64
N TYR A 11 -4.46 -7.95 -5.73
CA TYR A 11 -3.61 -8.49 -6.78
C TYR A 11 -2.44 -9.27 -6.16
N PRO A 12 -2.67 -10.55 -5.79
CA PRO A 12 -1.64 -11.35 -5.12
C PRO A 12 -0.43 -11.56 -6.05
N GLY A 13 0.77 -11.45 -5.49
CA GLY A 13 2.03 -11.63 -6.23
C GLY A 13 2.42 -10.48 -7.18
N LYS A 14 1.53 -9.50 -7.39
CA LYS A 14 1.81 -8.35 -8.28
C LYS A 14 2.71 -7.31 -7.62
N SER A 15 3.54 -6.68 -8.45
CA SER A 15 4.35 -5.52 -8.08
C SER A 15 3.53 -4.21 -8.18
N ALA A 16 4.06 -3.10 -7.68
CA ALA A 16 3.36 -1.81 -7.71
C ALA A 16 3.05 -1.34 -9.15
N GLU A 17 3.93 -1.59 -10.11
CA GLU A 17 3.76 -1.29 -11.53
C GLU A 17 2.67 -2.15 -12.19
N ASP A 18 2.59 -3.44 -11.83
CA ASP A 18 1.52 -4.30 -12.35
C ASP A 18 0.15 -3.83 -11.84
N ILE A 19 0.08 -3.40 -10.58
CA ILE A 19 -1.15 -2.83 -9.99
C ILE A 19 -1.51 -1.52 -10.70
N GLU A 20 -0.52 -0.70 -11.08
CA GLU A 20 -0.74 0.51 -11.87
C GLU A 20 -1.37 0.19 -13.24
N ALA A 21 -0.93 -0.88 -13.90
CA ALA A 21 -1.52 -1.31 -15.16
C ALA A 21 -2.99 -1.73 -14.99
N GLU A 22 -3.29 -2.49 -13.93
CA GLU A 22 -4.66 -2.89 -13.59
C GLU A 22 -5.54 -1.71 -13.20
N LEU A 23 -4.98 -0.66 -12.60
CA LEU A 23 -5.75 0.55 -12.26
C LEU A 23 -6.46 1.12 -13.48
N ARG A 24 -5.91 1.00 -14.69
CA ARG A 24 -6.54 1.46 -15.92
C ARG A 24 -7.84 0.72 -16.23
N THR A 25 -7.89 -0.58 -15.94
CA THR A 25 -9.03 -1.46 -16.24
C THR A 25 -10.09 -1.46 -15.16
N ILE A 26 -9.74 -1.03 -13.93
CA ILE A 26 -10.71 -0.93 -12.82
C ILE A 26 -11.85 0.02 -13.20
N LYS A 27 -13.05 -0.55 -13.30
CA LYS A 27 -14.32 0.18 -13.38
C LYS A 27 -14.92 0.29 -11.98
N VAL A 28 -14.95 1.50 -11.46
CA VAL A 28 -15.69 1.83 -10.25
C VAL A 28 -17.00 2.51 -10.64
N ASN A 29 -18.12 1.97 -10.18
CA ASN A 29 -19.46 2.48 -10.49
C ASN A 29 -19.72 3.88 -9.91
N SER A 30 -18.86 4.36 -9.01
CA SER A 30 -18.94 5.68 -8.38
C SER A 30 -17.55 6.07 -7.87
N THR A 31 -17.23 7.37 -7.92
CA THR A 31 -15.96 7.88 -7.40
C THR A 31 -15.85 7.59 -5.90
N PRO A 32 -14.79 6.88 -5.45
CA PRO A 32 -14.62 6.60 -4.03
C PRO A 32 -14.32 7.90 -3.26
N SER A 33 -14.78 8.04 -2.03
CA SER A 33 -14.38 9.18 -1.19
C SER A 33 -12.95 9.01 -0.64
N HIS A 34 -12.52 7.77 -0.45
CA HIS A 34 -11.22 7.41 0.10
C HIS A 34 -10.63 6.23 -0.67
N ILE A 35 -9.33 6.27 -0.94
CA ILE A 35 -8.56 5.21 -1.59
C ILE A 35 -7.41 4.85 -0.66
N ILE A 36 -7.24 3.56 -0.38
CA ILE A 36 -6.13 3.04 0.41
C ILE A 36 -5.28 2.17 -0.52
N ILE A 37 -4.00 2.51 -0.64
CA ILE A 37 -3.03 1.78 -1.47
C ILE A 37 -2.10 1.01 -0.55
N HIS A 38 -2.00 -0.29 -0.76
CA HIS A 38 -1.03 -1.16 -0.09
C HIS A 38 -0.30 -1.98 -1.16
N ALA A 39 0.96 -1.66 -1.42
CA ALA A 39 1.78 -2.25 -2.47
C ALA A 39 3.28 -2.16 -2.10
N GLY A 40 4.13 -2.87 -2.84
CA GLY A 40 5.59 -2.79 -2.70
C GLY A 40 6.25 -4.00 -2.05
N THR A 41 5.51 -4.85 -1.32
CA THR A 41 6.10 -6.04 -0.67
C THR A 41 6.78 -7.00 -1.65
N ASN A 42 6.25 -7.10 -2.88
CA ASN A 42 6.84 -7.93 -3.95
C ASN A 42 7.94 -7.22 -4.76
N ASN A 43 8.08 -5.90 -4.60
CA ASN A 43 9.15 -5.12 -5.23
C ASN A 43 10.45 -5.23 -4.43
N ILE A 44 10.36 -5.27 -3.10
CA ILE A 44 11.50 -5.24 -2.18
C ILE A 44 12.59 -6.32 -2.42
N PRO A 45 12.29 -7.57 -2.84
CA PRO A 45 13.34 -8.55 -3.10
C PRO A 45 14.24 -8.20 -4.29
N ALA A 46 13.76 -7.41 -5.25
CA ALA A 46 14.45 -7.10 -6.50
C ALA A 46 14.82 -5.61 -6.64
N ASP A 47 14.04 -4.72 -6.04
CA ASP A 47 14.21 -3.27 -6.14
C ASP A 47 14.94 -2.70 -4.90
N SER A 48 15.81 -1.72 -5.12
CA SER A 48 16.29 -0.82 -4.06
C SER A 48 15.12 -0.05 -3.42
N ALA A 49 15.27 0.39 -2.18
CA ALA A 49 14.24 1.19 -1.49
C ALA A 49 13.75 2.38 -2.32
N GLU A 50 14.65 3.07 -3.03
CA GLU A 50 14.32 4.23 -3.89
C GLU A 50 13.44 3.85 -5.08
N VAL A 51 13.79 2.77 -5.77
CA VAL A 51 13.03 2.27 -6.92
C VAL A 51 11.64 1.82 -6.46
N CYS A 52 11.58 1.10 -5.34
CA CYS A 52 10.30 0.67 -4.75
C CYS A 52 9.41 1.85 -4.38
N VAL A 53 9.97 2.89 -3.74
CA VAL A 53 9.24 4.12 -3.38
C VAL A 53 8.74 4.80 -4.64
N GLY A 54 9.59 5.04 -5.64
CA GLY A 54 9.18 5.71 -6.88
C GLY A 54 8.05 4.99 -7.63
N LYS A 55 8.05 3.66 -7.63
CA LYS A 55 6.94 2.87 -8.19
C LYS A 55 5.63 3.05 -7.42
N ILE A 56 5.69 3.11 -6.08
CA ILE A 56 4.51 3.37 -5.24
C ILE A 56 4.03 4.81 -5.40
N GLU A 57 4.94 5.79 -5.48
CA GLU A 57 4.63 7.18 -5.75
C GLU A 57 3.91 7.34 -7.09
N SER A 58 4.40 6.69 -8.16
CA SER A 58 3.73 6.66 -9.46
C SER A 58 2.29 6.14 -9.33
N LEU A 59 2.12 5.01 -8.63
CA LEU A 59 0.79 4.42 -8.38
C LEU A 59 -0.14 5.40 -7.64
N VAL A 60 0.38 6.14 -6.65
CA VAL A 60 -0.39 7.16 -5.91
C VAL A 60 -0.80 8.31 -6.83
N LEU A 61 0.13 8.84 -7.61
CA LEU A 61 -0.13 9.95 -8.53
C LEU A 61 -1.15 9.55 -9.61
N LYS A 62 -1.09 8.32 -10.11
CA LYS A 62 -2.09 7.79 -11.06
C LYS A 62 -3.48 7.67 -10.42
N ASN A 63 -3.56 7.23 -9.17
CA ASN A 63 -4.83 7.22 -8.43
C ASN A 63 -5.37 8.64 -8.22
N LYS A 64 -4.50 9.61 -7.90
CA LYS A 64 -4.88 11.03 -7.74
C LYS A 64 -5.38 11.63 -9.04
N SER A 65 -4.76 11.28 -10.16
CA SER A 65 -5.19 11.71 -11.49
C SER A 65 -6.51 11.06 -11.92
N LYS A 66 -6.72 9.77 -11.61
CA LYS A 66 -7.96 9.06 -11.96
C LYS A 66 -9.13 9.45 -11.05
N PHE A 67 -8.85 9.80 -9.80
CA PHE A 67 -9.85 10.16 -8.78
C PHE A 67 -9.44 11.43 -8.02
N PRO A 68 -9.56 12.62 -8.65
CA PRO A 68 -9.05 13.87 -8.07
C PRO A 68 -9.76 14.29 -6.78
N ASP A 69 -11.04 13.93 -6.60
CA ASP A 69 -11.82 14.25 -5.41
C ASP A 69 -11.64 13.24 -4.25
N SER A 70 -10.90 12.15 -4.48
CA SER A 70 -10.68 11.12 -3.47
C SER A 70 -9.53 11.48 -2.54
N LYS A 71 -9.71 11.23 -1.24
CA LYS A 71 -8.60 11.24 -0.28
C LYS A 71 -7.78 9.96 -0.44
N ILE A 72 -6.48 10.09 -0.65
CA ILE A 72 -5.59 8.93 -0.83
C ILE A 72 -4.81 8.69 0.46
N GLY A 73 -4.76 7.43 0.86
CA GLY A 73 -3.87 6.93 1.90
C GLY A 73 -2.93 5.87 1.34
N VAL A 74 -1.68 5.90 1.77
CA VAL A 74 -0.67 4.88 1.48
C VAL A 74 -0.39 4.12 2.76
N SER A 75 -0.51 2.81 2.69
CA SER A 75 -0.26 1.91 3.79
C SER A 75 1.19 1.46 3.79
N GLY A 76 1.86 1.62 4.93
CA GLY A 76 3.23 1.16 5.13
C GLY A 76 3.36 -0.35 4.89
N ILE A 77 4.49 -0.75 4.31
CA ILE A 77 4.82 -2.14 4.03
C ILE A 77 5.08 -2.85 5.36
N THR A 78 4.42 -4.00 5.56
CA THR A 78 4.58 -4.84 6.74
C THR A 78 5.90 -5.62 6.69
N MET A 79 6.55 -5.81 7.85
CA MET A 79 7.74 -6.65 7.94
C MET A 79 7.43 -8.10 7.54
N ARG A 80 8.33 -8.71 6.78
CA ARG A 80 8.35 -10.16 6.54
C ARG A 80 9.49 -10.76 7.37
N GLN A 81 9.19 -11.82 8.12
CA GLN A 81 10.19 -12.55 8.92
C GLN A 81 11.07 -13.48 8.08
N ASP A 82 10.57 -13.91 6.92
CA ASP A 82 11.21 -14.92 6.06
C ASP A 82 12.33 -14.37 5.17
N ILE A 83 12.52 -13.04 5.12
CA ILE A 83 13.47 -12.40 4.21
C ILE A 83 14.22 -11.29 4.97
N GLU A 84 15.55 -11.25 4.86
CA GLU A 84 16.42 -10.20 5.42
C GLU A 84 16.30 -8.84 4.70
N VAL A 85 15.08 -8.35 4.51
CA VAL A 85 14.77 -7.06 3.86
C VAL A 85 14.22 -6.02 4.84
N GLY A 86 14.27 -6.31 6.15
CA GLY A 86 13.72 -5.44 7.19
C GLY A 86 14.30 -4.02 7.19
N GLN A 87 15.60 -3.88 6.87
CA GLN A 87 16.22 -2.55 6.70
C GLN A 87 15.67 -1.81 5.48
N ASN A 88 15.48 -2.51 4.36
CA ASN A 88 14.92 -1.95 3.13
C ASN A 88 13.46 -1.51 3.35
N ILE A 89 12.65 -2.32 4.05
CA ILE A 89 11.27 -1.98 4.44
C ILE A 89 11.21 -0.71 5.29
N LYS A 90 12.08 -0.58 6.31
CA LYS A 90 12.14 0.62 7.14
C LYS A 90 12.48 1.87 6.33
N GLN A 91 13.43 1.75 5.40
CA GLN A 91 13.80 2.86 4.52
C GLN A 91 12.66 3.23 3.57
N VAL A 92 11.98 2.26 2.96
CA VAL A 92 10.82 2.49 2.10
C VAL A 92 9.71 3.19 2.87
N ASN A 93 9.34 2.69 4.05
CA ASN A 93 8.27 3.29 4.86
C ASN A 93 8.60 4.72 5.28
N LYS A 94 9.86 4.99 5.67
CA LYS A 94 10.30 6.35 6.03
C LYS A 94 10.15 7.30 4.83
N LYS A 95 10.64 6.90 3.65
CA LYS A 95 10.52 7.71 2.43
C LYS A 95 9.06 7.91 2.00
N LEU A 96 8.21 6.89 2.15
CA LEU A 96 6.78 6.99 1.89
C LEU A 96 6.06 7.95 2.85
N GLU A 97 6.48 8.00 4.12
CA GLU A 97 5.96 8.97 5.08
C GLU A 97 6.30 10.41 4.65
N ASP A 98 7.55 10.66 4.26
CA ASP A 98 7.99 11.97 3.76
C ASP A 98 7.24 12.37 2.49
N PHE A 99 7.10 11.45 1.52
CA PHE A 99 6.28 11.68 0.33
C PHE A 99 4.82 12.00 0.68
N SER A 100 4.25 11.28 1.63
CA SER A 100 2.85 11.44 2.02
C SER A 100 2.58 12.83 2.59
N LYS A 101 3.50 13.36 3.42
CA LYS A 101 3.45 14.73 3.94
C LYS A 101 3.47 15.76 2.81
N ASN A 102 4.32 15.57 1.80
CA ASN A 102 4.48 16.51 0.70
C ASN A 102 3.30 16.51 -0.30
N HIS A 103 2.61 15.38 -0.48
CA HIS A 103 1.58 15.22 -1.52
C HIS A 103 0.13 15.28 -1.01
N ASN A 104 -0.07 15.64 0.26
CA ASN A 104 -1.36 15.62 0.96
C ASN A 104 -2.01 14.23 0.93
N VAL A 105 -1.18 13.20 1.13
CA VAL A 105 -1.58 11.80 1.19
C VAL A 105 -1.47 11.34 2.63
N SER A 106 -2.39 10.49 3.10
CA SER A 106 -2.33 9.96 4.45
C SER A 106 -1.40 8.75 4.51
N PHE A 107 -0.31 8.82 5.27
CA PHE A 107 0.48 7.62 5.56
C PHE A 107 -0.19 6.83 6.68
N ILE A 108 -0.44 5.54 6.45
CA ILE A 108 -0.98 4.62 7.44
C ILE A 108 0.19 3.79 7.93
N ASP A 109 0.69 4.14 9.11
CA ASP A 109 1.74 3.37 9.76
C ASP A 109 1.20 2.01 10.22
N ASN A 110 1.81 0.95 9.68
CA ASN A 110 1.53 -0.42 10.07
C ASN A 110 2.66 -1.00 10.95
N SER A 111 3.62 -0.18 11.37
CA SER A 111 4.76 -0.66 12.16
C SER A 111 4.35 -1.18 13.55
N SER A 112 3.20 -0.72 14.05
CA SER A 112 2.60 -1.15 15.32
C SER A 112 1.82 -2.46 15.24
N ILE A 113 1.60 -3.01 14.04
CA ILE A 113 0.97 -4.33 13.86
C ILE A 113 2.04 -5.39 14.13
N ASN A 114 2.22 -5.70 15.42
CA ASN A 114 3.12 -6.75 15.88
C ASN A 114 2.51 -8.14 15.68
N ASN A 115 3.33 -9.18 15.72
CA ASN A 115 2.97 -10.59 15.48
C ASN A 115 1.85 -11.12 16.42
N THR A 116 1.58 -10.43 17.53
CA THR A 116 0.43 -10.68 18.41
C THR A 116 -0.92 -10.39 17.75
N CYS A 117 -0.93 -9.66 16.63
CA CYS A 117 -2.14 -9.29 15.88
C CYS A 117 -2.35 -10.19 14.65
N LEU A 118 -1.37 -11.02 14.28
CA LEU A 118 -1.51 -12.04 13.25
C LEU A 118 -2.06 -13.28 13.95
N ASN A 119 -3.29 -13.70 13.59
CA ASN A 119 -3.92 -14.89 14.15
C ASN A 119 -3.08 -16.15 13.86
N GLY A 120 -2.15 -16.44 14.78
CA GLY A 120 -1.51 -17.73 15.00
C GLY A 120 -1.97 -18.36 16.31
N SER A 121 -3.14 -17.96 16.84
CA SER A 121 -3.81 -18.66 17.94
C SER A 121 -4.45 -19.96 17.42
N SER A 122 -3.60 -20.89 17.06
CA SER A 122 -3.90 -22.31 17.21
C SER A 122 -2.83 -22.87 18.12
N GLN A 123 -2.89 -22.50 19.40
CA GLN A 123 -2.48 -23.44 20.43
C GLN A 123 -3.51 -24.56 20.38
N VAL A 124 -3.19 -25.62 19.65
CA VAL A 124 -3.86 -26.91 19.80
C VAL A 124 -2.84 -27.85 20.44
N SER A 125 -3.13 -28.13 21.71
CA SER A 125 -2.67 -29.23 22.58
C SER A 125 -1.22 -29.18 23.06
#